data_AF-A0A2X1PL97-F1
#
_entry.id   AF-A0A2X1PL97-F1
#
_cell.length_a   1.000
_cell.length_b   1.000
_cell.length_c   1.000
_cell.angle_alpha   90.00
_cell.angle_beta   90.00
_cell.angle_gamma   90.00
#
_symmetry.space_group_name_H-M   'P 1'
#
loop_
_entity.id
_entity.type
_entity.pdbx_description
1 polymer ?
#
loop_
_entity_poly.entity_id
_entity_poly.type
_entity_poly.pdbx_seq_one_letter_code
_entity_poly.pdbx_strand_id
1 'polypeptide(L)'
;MNKIFVILTALILSGCATKLTQLNVPTQLEYNGKHYVLTGSQDFETIARYVYIAKPDTLENWQSEIEILFDRNQSERSIKERIALRERIYRNTGVKDFHFDAIPKKFDQSK
;
A
#
# COMPACT_ATOMS: atom_id res chain seq x y z
N MET A 1 -21.43 -56.60 8.87
CA MET A 1 -20.69 -55.73 7.93
C MET A 1 -21.68 -54.76 7.31
N ASN A 2 -21.55 -53.46 7.57
CA ASN A 2 -22.15 -52.42 6.73
C ASN A 2 -21.31 -51.15 6.86
N LYS A 3 -20.70 -50.74 5.74
CA LYS A 3 -19.82 -49.57 5.65
C LYS A 3 -20.66 -48.38 5.20
N ILE A 4 -20.96 -47.45 6.11
CA ILE A 4 -21.60 -46.18 5.77
C ILE A 4 -20.53 -45.30 5.12
N PHE A 5 -20.65 -45.08 3.82
CA PHE A 5 -19.85 -44.10 3.09
C PHE A 5 -20.43 -42.71 3.36
N VAL A 6 -19.78 -41.96 4.24
CA VAL A 6 -20.05 -40.53 4.42
C VAL A 6 -19.32 -39.78 3.32
N ILE A 7 -20.04 -39.39 2.27
CA ILE A 7 -19.52 -38.49 1.24
C ILE A 7 -19.55 -37.08 1.83
N LEU A 8 -18.40 -36.63 2.30
CA LEU A 8 -18.18 -35.28 2.81
C LEU A 8 -18.08 -34.33 1.62
N THR A 9 -19.22 -33.78 1.18
CA THR A 9 -19.25 -32.77 0.11
C THR A 9 -18.66 -31.47 0.63
N ALA A 10 -17.34 -31.30 0.47
CA ALA A 10 -16.68 -30.03 0.71
C ALA A 10 -17.13 -29.03 -0.37
N LEU A 11 -18.08 -28.15 -0.04
CA LEU A 11 -18.31 -26.93 -0.81
C LEU A 11 -17.07 -26.05 -0.67
N ILE A 12 -16.13 -26.19 -1.60
CA ILE A 12 -15.03 -25.24 -1.73
C ILE A 12 -15.65 -24.00 -2.38
N LEU A 13 -16.08 -23.04 -1.55
CA LEU A 13 -16.31 -21.67 -1.99
C LEU A 13 -14.95 -21.11 -2.42
N SER A 14 -14.56 -21.37 -3.67
CA SER A 14 -13.53 -20.58 -4.33
C SER A 14 -14.14 -19.22 -4.62
N GLY A 15 -14.20 -18.37 -3.58
CA GLY A 15 -14.34 -16.94 -3.78
C GLY A 15 -13.19 -16.51 -4.67
N CYS A 16 -13.48 -16.24 -5.95
CA CYS A 16 -12.56 -15.52 -6.81
C CYS A 16 -12.41 -14.13 -6.17
N ALA A 17 -11.39 -13.98 -5.32
CA ALA A 17 -10.90 -12.67 -4.96
C ALA A 17 -10.42 -12.05 -6.26
N THR A 18 -11.24 -11.17 -6.84
CA THR A 18 -10.88 -10.36 -7.99
C THR A 18 -9.56 -9.68 -7.63
N LYS A 19 -8.47 -10.09 -8.28
CA LYS A 19 -7.15 -9.49 -8.04
C LYS A 19 -7.26 -8.03 -8.46
N LEU A 20 -7.50 -7.14 -7.48
CA LEU A 20 -7.46 -5.71 -7.69
C LEU A 20 -6.11 -5.39 -8.33
N THR A 21 -6.12 -4.57 -9.38
CA THR A 21 -4.94 -4.22 -10.16
C THR A 21 -3.83 -3.80 -9.20
N GLN A 22 -2.84 -4.67 -9.05
CA GLN A 22 -1.70 -4.42 -8.18
C GLN A 22 -0.79 -3.46 -8.97
N LEU A 23 -0.51 -2.30 -8.37
CA LEU A 23 0.52 -1.42 -8.91
C LEU A 23 1.82 -2.24 -8.97
N ASN A 24 2.52 -2.20 -10.11
CA ASN A 24 3.86 -2.79 -10.19
C ASN A 24 4.82 -1.87 -9.44
N VAL A 25 4.99 -2.12 -8.14
CA VAL A 25 5.77 -1.24 -7.26
C VAL A 25 7.22 -1.70 -7.23
N PRO A 26 8.20 -0.83 -7.52
CA PRO A 26 9.60 -1.22 -7.51
C PRO A 26 10.03 -1.65 -6.10
N THR A 27 10.98 -2.57 -6.00
CA THR A 27 11.52 -3.02 -4.70
C THR A 27 12.46 -2.00 -4.07
N GLN A 28 12.93 -1.02 -4.85
CA GLN A 28 13.89 0.00 -4.46
C GLN A 28 13.56 1.35 -5.10
N LEU A 29 13.90 2.45 -4.42
CA LEU A 29 13.70 3.81 -4.89
C LEU A 29 14.93 4.67 -4.57
N GLU A 30 15.29 5.57 -5.49
CA GLU A 30 16.26 6.63 -5.24
C GLU A 30 15.53 7.95 -5.05
N TYR A 31 15.76 8.62 -3.93
CA TYR A 31 15.19 9.94 -3.70
C TYR A 31 16.10 10.78 -2.82
N ASN A 32 16.33 12.04 -3.21
CA ASN A 32 17.20 12.99 -2.49
C ASN A 32 18.57 12.40 -2.09
N GLY A 33 19.18 11.61 -2.98
CA GLY A 33 20.49 10.99 -2.76
C GLY A 33 20.50 9.85 -1.74
N LYS A 34 19.32 9.32 -1.37
CA LYS A 34 19.18 8.16 -0.48
C LYS A 34 18.56 6.98 -1.22
N HIS A 35 19.06 5.79 -0.87
CA HIS A 35 18.56 4.50 -1.30
C HIS A 35 17.48 4.00 -0.36
N TYR A 36 16.27 3.75 -0.88
CA TYR A 36 15.12 3.26 -0.12
C TYR A 36 14.75 1.84 -0.57
N VAL A 37 14.40 0.97 0.38
CA VAL A 37 14.01 -0.44 0.09
C VAL A 37 12.62 -0.74 0.59
N LEU A 38 11.81 -1.39 -0.25
CA LEU A 38 10.46 -1.85 0.09
C LEU A 38 10.53 -2.81 1.27
N THR A 39 9.95 -2.41 2.39
CA THR A 39 10.03 -3.16 3.66
C THR A 39 8.63 -3.62 4.12
N GLY A 40 7.56 -3.02 3.61
CA GLY A 40 6.20 -3.44 3.92
C GLY A 40 5.20 -3.12 2.82
N SER A 41 4.16 -3.96 2.70
CA SER A 41 3.02 -3.76 1.82
C SER A 41 1.75 -4.16 2.57
N GLN A 42 0.73 -3.31 2.56
CA GLN A 42 -0.59 -3.60 3.08
C GLN A 42 -1.67 -3.28 2.04
N ASP A 43 -2.65 -4.14 1.91
CA ASP A 43 -3.83 -3.93 1.08
C ASP A 43 -5.05 -3.69 1.98
N PHE A 44 -5.56 -2.47 1.99
CA PHE A 44 -6.75 -2.07 2.76
C PHE A 44 -8.00 -2.00 1.87
N GLU A 45 -8.02 -2.75 0.77
CA GLU A 45 -9.04 -2.82 -0.28
C GLU A 45 -9.20 -1.50 -1.06
N THR A 46 -9.54 -0.42 -0.37
CA THR A 46 -9.73 0.94 -0.90
C THR A 46 -8.41 1.67 -1.15
N ILE A 47 -7.36 1.29 -0.42
CA ILE A 47 -6.01 1.87 -0.52
C ILE A 47 -5.00 0.74 -0.42
N ALA A 48 -4.01 0.72 -1.32
CA ALA A 48 -2.80 -0.08 -1.13
C ALA A 48 -1.68 0.81 -0.60
N ARG A 49 -1.00 0.35 0.45
CA ARG A 49 0.09 1.05 1.14
C ARG A 49 1.39 0.30 0.93
N TYR A 50 2.44 1.02 0.57
CA TYR A 50 3.79 0.50 0.41
C TYR A 50 4.77 1.36 1.19
N VAL A 51 5.62 0.74 2.00
CA VAL A 51 6.56 1.40 2.90
C VAL A 51 7.98 1.10 2.47
N TYR A 52 8.77 2.16 2.30
CA TYR A 52 10.18 2.08 2.00
C TYR A 52 11.00 2.76 3.06
N ILE A 53 12.06 2.10 3.51
CA ILE A 53 12.97 2.65 4.52
C ILE A 53 14.32 2.94 3.87
N ALA A 54 14.88 4.10 4.21
CA ALA A 54 16.21 4.49 3.79
C ALA A 54 17.25 3.52 4.37
N LYS A 55 18.18 3.04 3.56
CA LYS A 55 19.32 2.27 4.06
C LYS A 55 20.35 3.18 4.73
N PRO A 56 21.01 2.72 5.82
CA PRO A 56 21.02 1.34 6.35
C PRO A 56 19.92 1.00 7.38
N ASP A 57 18.93 1.85 7.58
CA ASP A 57 17.94 1.70 8.66
C ASP A 57 17.03 0.46 8.52
N THR A 58 16.30 0.16 9.61
CA THR A 58 15.29 -0.89 9.77
C THR A 58 13.95 -0.32 10.22
N LEU A 59 12.89 -1.14 10.28
CA LEU A 59 11.57 -0.72 10.75
C LEU A 59 11.58 -0.22 12.21
N GLU A 60 12.54 -0.68 13.01
CA GLU A 60 12.63 -0.38 14.44
C GLU A 60 13.40 0.92 14.71
N ASN A 61 14.23 1.39 13.79
CA ASN A 61 15.15 2.51 14.03
C ASN A 61 15.18 3.58 12.91
N TRP A 62 14.27 3.49 11.94
CA TRP A 62 14.25 4.38 10.78
C TRP A 62 14.24 5.86 11.14
N GLN A 63 15.02 6.63 10.38
CA GLN A 63 15.02 8.09 10.40
C GLN A 63 14.34 8.68 9.16
N SER A 64 14.21 7.90 8.09
CA SER A 64 13.53 8.33 6.86
C SER A 64 12.75 7.20 6.20
N GLU A 65 11.48 7.49 5.91
CA GLU A 65 10.53 6.61 5.23
C GLU A 65 9.97 7.30 3.98
N ILE A 66 9.71 6.52 2.92
CA ILE A 66 8.82 6.89 1.83
C ILE A 66 7.59 5.98 1.91
N GLU A 67 6.41 6.59 1.97
CA GLU A 67 5.15 5.87 1.93
C GLU A 67 4.42 6.16 0.61
N ILE A 68 4.13 5.11 -0.16
CA ILE A 68 3.30 5.20 -1.36
C ILE A 68 1.89 4.71 -1.02
N LEU A 69 0.92 5.61 -1.20
CA LEU A 69 -0.50 5.34 -0.99
C LEU A 69 -1.22 5.33 -2.33
N PHE A 70 -1.47 4.13 -2.85
CA PHE A 70 -2.23 3.94 -4.07
C PHE A 70 -3.73 3.88 -3.75
N ASP A 71 -4.39 5.02 -3.91
CA ASP A 71 -5.83 5.15 -3.71
C ASP A 71 -6.58 4.53 -4.89
N ARG A 72 -7.31 3.45 -4.63
CA ARG A 72 -8.13 2.76 -5.66
C ARG A 72 -9.47 3.48 -5.89
N ASN A 73 -9.67 4.62 -5.21
CA ASN A 73 -10.66 5.64 -5.49
C ASN A 73 -12.10 5.11 -5.57
N GLN A 74 -12.49 4.27 -4.60
CA GLN A 74 -13.89 3.87 -4.41
C GLN A 74 -14.74 4.99 -3.79
N SER A 75 -14.11 6.03 -3.22
CA SER A 75 -14.79 7.18 -2.61
C SER A 75 -14.56 8.46 -3.44
N GLU A 76 -15.59 9.30 -3.61
CA GLU A 76 -15.54 10.59 -4.34
C GLU A 76 -14.77 11.70 -3.59
N ARG A 77 -13.65 11.39 -2.93
CA ARG A 77 -12.80 12.42 -2.31
C ARG A 77 -11.87 13.04 -3.35
N SER A 78 -11.63 14.33 -3.25
CA SER A 78 -10.60 15.02 -4.01
C SER A 78 -9.19 14.66 -3.50
N ILE A 79 -8.15 14.88 -4.32
CA ILE A 79 -6.75 14.75 -3.88
C ILE A 79 -6.45 15.67 -2.69
N LYS A 80 -7.03 16.87 -2.66
CA LYS A 80 -6.84 17.84 -1.57
C LYS A 80 -7.38 17.31 -0.24
N GLU A 81 -8.60 16.77 -0.23
CA GLU A 81 -9.20 16.19 0.99
C GLU A 81 -8.43 14.96 1.46
N ARG A 82 -7.89 14.19 0.52
CA ARG A 82 -7.03 13.04 0.82
C ARG A 82 -5.72 13.43 1.47
N ILE A 83 -5.08 14.49 1.01
CA ILE A 83 -3.88 15.06 1.63
C ILE A 83 -4.23 15.53 3.04
N ALA A 84 -5.27 16.36 3.20
CA ALA A 84 -5.67 16.87 4.51
C ALA A 84 -5.96 15.76 5.53
N LEU A 85 -6.58 14.66 5.11
CA LEU A 85 -6.80 13.49 5.98
C LEU A 85 -5.48 12.86 6.43
N ARG A 86 -4.52 12.68 5.50
CA ARG A 86 -3.23 12.05 5.78
C ARG A 86 -2.35 12.96 6.65
N GLU A 87 -2.35 14.27 6.40
CA GLU A 87 -1.69 15.25 7.27
C GLU A 87 -2.22 15.16 8.71
N ARG A 88 -3.55 15.06 8.88
CA ARG A 88 -4.15 14.88 10.21
C ARG A 88 -3.68 13.60 10.87
N ILE A 89 -3.58 12.50 10.14
CA ILE A 89 -3.09 11.22 10.68
C ILE A 89 -1.63 11.37 11.13
N TYR A 90 -0.72 11.86 10.28
CA TYR A 90 0.69 11.92 10.62
C TYR A 90 1.03 12.88 11.77
N ARG A 91 0.29 13.98 11.91
CA ARG A 91 0.40 14.84 13.10
C ARG A 91 0.09 14.10 14.40
N ASN A 92 -0.67 13.00 14.34
CA ASN A 92 -1.04 12.19 15.50
C ASN A 92 -0.13 10.96 15.69
N THR A 93 0.80 10.67 14.79
CA THR A 93 1.67 9.46 14.85
C THR A 93 3.08 9.75 15.36
N GLY A 94 3.34 10.94 15.92
CA GLY A 94 4.66 11.32 16.44
C GLY A 94 5.70 11.63 15.36
N VAL A 95 5.32 11.56 14.07
CA VAL A 95 6.15 11.99 12.94
C VAL A 95 6.29 13.52 13.00
N LYS A 96 7.53 14.00 13.16
CA LYS A 96 7.82 15.43 13.32
C LYS A 96 7.73 16.19 12.00
N ASP A 97 8.30 15.60 10.95
CA ASP A 97 8.43 16.22 9.64
C ASP A 97 7.88 15.27 8.57
N PHE A 98 6.91 15.75 7.78
CA PHE A 98 6.38 15.03 6.64
C PHE A 98 6.10 15.99 5.48
N HIS A 99 6.18 15.48 4.25
CA HIS A 99 5.85 16.18 3.03
C HIS A 99 5.03 15.27 2.12
N PHE A 100 4.06 15.83 1.39
CA PHE A 100 3.21 15.07 0.47
C PHE A 100 3.40 15.58 -0.95
N ASP A 101 3.93 14.72 -1.81
CA ASP A 101 3.96 14.92 -3.25
C ASP A 101 2.71 14.29 -3.88
N ALA A 102 1.82 15.14 -4.41
CA ALA A 102 0.71 14.66 -5.22
C ALA A 102 1.20 14.41 -6.65
N ILE A 103 1.22 13.15 -7.09
CA ILE A 103 1.52 12.82 -8.50
C ILE A 103 0.20 12.92 -9.30
N PRO A 104 -0.01 13.97 -10.11
CA PRO A 104 -1.21 14.07 -10.93
C PRO A 104 -1.19 12.98 -12.02
N LYS A 105 -2.38 12.59 -12.51
CA LYS A 105 -2.59 11.60 -13.59
C LYS A 105 -1.83 11.84 -14.90
N LYS A 106 -1.08 12.93 -15.05
CA LYS A 106 -0.34 13.28 -16.27
C LYS A 106 1.05 12.61 -16.39
N PHE A 107 1.25 11.45 -15.79
CA PHE A 107 2.44 10.61 -16.02
C PHE A 107 2.11 9.31 -16.77
N ASP A 108 1.14 9.37 -17.67
CA ASP A 108 0.98 8.40 -18.77
C ASP A 108 1.37 9.06 -20.10
N GLN A 109 2.56 9.65 -20.13
CA GLN A 109 3.23 10.08 -21.35
C GLN A 109 4.68 9.57 -21.34
N SER A 110 4.82 8.26 -21.43
CA SER A 110 6.03 7.65 -21.97
C SER A 110 5.63 6.80 -23.17
N LYS A 111 5.80 7.44 -24.33
CA LYS A 111 6.12 6.91 -25.66
C LYS A 111 6.69 5.49 -25.69
#